data_AF-A0AAW1IJK9-F1
#
_entry.id   AF-A0AAW1IJK9-F1
#
_cell.length_a   1.000
_cell.length_b   1.000
_cell.length_c   1.000
_cell.angle_alpha   90.00
_cell.angle_beta   90.00
_cell.angle_gamma   90.00
#
_symmetry.space_group_name_H-M   'P 1'
#
loop_
_entity.id
_entity.type
_entity.pdbx_description
1 polymer ?
#
loop_
_entity_poly.entity_id
_entity_poly.type
_entity_poly.pdbx_seq_one_letter_code
_entity_poly.pdbx_strand_id
1 'polypeptide(L)'
;MVLINRCNLCLEANETHSHLFFKCPYSHEVWTSILAWMKLRGRSSNLMSELHWTQSRGRRKFWKTGLFRCSIAATVFHIWDERNKRIFEGHGRTMKQLETAIKYTVAIKCLASVLSSSHDIIVDALNS
;
A
#
# COMPACT_ATOMS: atom_id res chain seq x y z
N MET A 1 6.65 33.97 -0.55
CA MET A 1 5.53 33.02 -0.63
C MET A 1 5.74 31.98 0.46
N VAL A 2 5.04 32.11 1.59
CA VAL A 2 5.12 31.10 2.65
C VAL A 2 4.42 29.86 2.11
N LEU A 3 5.18 28.79 1.82
CA LEU A 3 4.59 27.46 1.66
C LEU A 3 4.02 27.09 3.03
N ILE A 4 2.73 27.34 3.22
CA ILE A 4 2.01 26.87 4.39
C ILE A 4 2.19 25.35 4.36
N ASN A 5 2.84 24.79 5.38
CA ASN A 5 3.09 23.36 5.52
C ASN A 5 1.77 22.61 5.82
N ARG A 6 0.81 22.69 4.90
CA ARG A 6 -0.54 22.12 5.01
C ARG A 6 -0.61 20.87 4.15
N CYS A 7 -1.26 19.84 4.67
CA CYS A 7 -1.46 18.58 3.96
C CYS A 7 -2.31 18.79 2.71
N ASN A 8 -1.77 18.47 1.53
CA ASN A 8 -2.49 18.65 0.26
C ASN A 8 -3.56 17.58 0.00
N LEU A 9 -3.68 16.58 0.90
CA LEU A 9 -4.73 15.57 0.81
C LEU A 9 -6.03 16.00 1.49
N CYS A 10 -5.97 16.51 2.72
CA CYS A 10 -7.15 16.93 3.49
C CYS A 10 -7.31 18.44 3.67
N LEU A 11 -6.25 19.23 3.47
CA LEU A 11 -6.24 20.69 3.64
C LEU A 11 -6.58 21.21 5.05
N GLU A 12 -6.67 20.32 6.05
CA GLU A 12 -7.14 20.65 7.41
C GLU A 12 -6.01 20.74 8.45
N ALA A 13 -4.86 20.12 8.22
CA ALA A 13 -3.78 20.04 9.20
C ALA A 13 -2.40 20.20 8.55
N ASN A 14 -1.38 20.40 9.39
CA ASN A 14 -0.02 20.51 8.91
C ASN A 14 0.50 19.19 8.35
N GLU A 15 1.23 19.25 7.25
CA GLU A 15 1.83 18.06 6.65
C GLU A 15 3.03 17.60 7.49
N THR A 16 2.97 16.34 7.90
CA THR A 16 4.06 15.58 8.54
C THR A 16 3.99 14.16 8.01
N HIS A 17 5.07 13.36 8.08
CA HIS A 17 5.00 11.95 7.69
C HIS A 17 3.90 11.19 8.44
N SER A 18 3.77 11.42 9.76
CA SER A 18 2.73 10.79 10.57
C SER A 18 1.33 11.18 10.11
N HIS A 19 1.12 12.46 9.79
CA HIS A 19 -0.15 12.91 9.28
C HIS A 19 -0.44 12.36 7.88
N LEU A 20 0.47 12.59 6.93
CA LEU A 20 0.32 12.20 5.52
C LEU A 20 -0.05 10.73 5.37
N PHE A 21 0.62 9.83 6.10
CA PHE A 21 0.40 8.41 5.93
C PHE A 21 -0.65 7.82 6.87
N PHE A 22 -0.85 8.37 8.09
CA PHE A 22 -1.66 7.67 9.10
C PHE A 22 -2.79 8.49 9.74
N LYS A 23 -2.63 9.81 9.89
CA LYS A 23 -3.63 10.66 10.57
C LYS A 23 -4.50 11.48 9.63
N CYS A 24 -4.09 11.64 8.38
CA CYS A 24 -4.86 12.35 7.36
C CYS A 24 -6.17 11.60 7.11
N PRO A 25 -7.35 12.25 7.20
CA PRO A 25 -8.64 11.60 6.96
C PRO A 25 -8.69 10.85 5.63
N TYR A 26 -8.17 11.48 4.57
CA TYR A 26 -8.08 10.88 3.23
C TYR A 26 -7.25 9.58 3.24
N SER A 27 -6.04 9.62 3.81
CA SER A 27 -5.16 8.45 3.88
C SER A 27 -5.72 7.38 4.82
N HIS A 28 -6.36 7.77 5.92
CA HIS A 28 -6.96 6.86 6.89
C HIS A 28 -8.10 6.05 6.27
N GLU A 29 -8.94 6.68 5.46
CA GLU A 29 -10.02 5.99 4.74
C GLU A 29 -9.46 5.00 3.70
N VAL A 30 -8.42 5.39 2.97
CA VAL A 30 -7.69 4.51 2.05
C VAL A 30 -7.13 3.30 2.78
N TRP A 31 -6.43 3.50 3.91
CA TRP A 31 -5.95 2.39 4.75
C TRP A 31 -7.07 1.49 5.21
N THR A 32 -8.16 2.06 5.71
CA THR A 32 -9.32 1.32 6.19
C THR A 32 -9.89 0.43 5.09
N SER A 33 -10.02 0.95 3.88
CA SER A 33 -10.51 0.21 2.72
C SER A 33 -9.56 -0.90 2.27
N ILE A 34 -8.25 -0.63 2.20
CA ILE A 34 -7.25 -1.63 1.81
C ILE A 34 -7.14 -2.74 2.85
N LEU A 35 -7.13 -2.40 4.15
CA LEU A 35 -7.13 -3.40 5.23
C LEU A 35 -8.42 -4.22 5.24
N ALA A 36 -9.56 -3.60 4.97
CA ALA A 36 -10.83 -4.31 4.81
C ALA A 36 -10.79 -5.30 3.65
N TRP A 37 -10.26 -4.88 2.50
CA TRP A 37 -10.10 -5.73 1.32
C TRP A 37 -9.17 -6.93 1.60
N MET A 38 -8.12 -6.74 2.39
CA MET A 38 -7.24 -7.83 2.84
C MET A 38 -7.86 -8.74 3.93
N LYS A 39 -9.10 -8.49 4.37
CA LYS A 39 -9.75 -9.17 5.50
C LYS A 39 -8.98 -8.99 6.82
N LEU A 40 -8.33 -7.84 7.00
CA LEU A 40 -7.58 -7.46 8.21
C LEU A 40 -8.28 -6.33 9.00
N ARG A 41 -9.62 -6.24 8.91
CA ARG A 41 -10.40 -5.24 9.66
C ARG A 41 -10.09 -5.33 11.16
N GLY A 42 -9.85 -4.18 11.80
CA GLY A 42 -9.53 -4.09 13.23
C GLY A 42 -8.04 -4.14 13.58
N ARG A 43 -7.14 -4.28 12.60
CA ARG A 43 -5.68 -4.30 12.82
C ARG A 43 -4.94 -3.01 12.41
N SER A 44 -5.66 -1.95 12.05
CA SER A 44 -5.06 -0.67 11.62
C SER A 44 -4.12 -0.08 12.67
N SER A 45 -4.46 -0.20 13.96
CA SER A 45 -3.62 0.25 15.08
C SER A 45 -2.32 -0.54 15.25
N ASN A 46 -2.24 -1.75 14.69
CA ASN A 46 -1.13 -2.68 14.83
C ASN A 46 -0.38 -2.93 13.53
N LEU A 47 -0.55 -2.09 12.50
CA LEU A 47 0.08 -2.27 11.19
C LEU A 47 1.62 -2.40 11.27
N MET A 48 2.24 -1.60 12.14
CA MET A 48 3.67 -1.64 12.47
C MET A 48 4.06 -2.97 13.16
N SER A 49 3.22 -3.44 14.07
CA SER A 49 3.42 -4.70 14.80
C SER A 49 3.23 -5.92 13.88
N GLU A 50 2.29 -5.86 12.93
CA GLU A 50 2.10 -6.87 11.90
C GLU A 50 3.24 -6.90 10.89
N LEU A 51 3.78 -5.74 10.48
CA LEU A 51 4.98 -5.63 9.65
C LEU A 51 6.14 -6.40 10.28
N HIS A 52 6.40 -6.20 11.57
CA HIS A 52 7.38 -6.98 12.33
C HIS A 52 7.03 -8.48 12.37
N TRP A 53 5.77 -8.83 12.58
CA TRP A 53 5.30 -10.22 12.60
C TRP A 53 5.60 -10.95 11.29
N THR A 54 5.54 -10.26 10.15
CA THR A 54 5.79 -10.85 8.82
C THR A 54 7.25 -11.20 8.54
N GLN A 55 8.21 -10.74 9.34
CA GLN A 55 9.63 -11.04 9.16
C GLN A 55 10.02 -12.43 9.68
N SER A 56 9.14 -13.11 10.44
CA SER A 56 9.52 -14.25 11.28
C SER A 56 9.23 -15.67 10.77
N ARG A 57 8.59 -15.92 9.61
CA ARG A 57 8.12 -17.29 9.23
C ARG A 57 8.13 -17.66 7.72
N GLY A 58 8.25 -18.97 7.44
CA GLY A 58 8.57 -19.59 6.13
C GLY A 58 7.47 -19.82 5.07
N ARG A 59 7.85 -20.54 3.99
CA ARG A 59 7.29 -20.58 2.61
C ARG A 59 5.75 -20.63 2.46
N ARG A 60 5.00 -21.37 3.28
CA ARG A 60 3.52 -21.48 3.16
C ARG A 60 2.77 -20.26 3.74
N LYS A 61 3.45 -19.39 4.49
CA LYS A 61 2.97 -18.04 4.88
C LYS A 61 3.50 -16.95 3.95
N PHE A 62 4.41 -17.28 3.02
CA PHE A 62 5.12 -16.32 2.18
C PHE A 62 4.21 -15.54 1.23
N TRP A 63 3.16 -16.16 0.69
CA TRP A 63 2.18 -15.51 -0.19
C TRP A 63 1.29 -14.53 0.58
N LYS A 64 0.83 -14.90 1.79
CA LYS A 64 0.11 -13.98 2.68
C LYS A 64 1.02 -12.83 3.15
N THR A 65 2.28 -13.13 3.44
CA THR A 65 3.31 -12.14 3.78
C THR A 65 3.65 -11.23 2.59
N GLY A 66 3.76 -11.77 1.38
CA GLY A 66 4.09 -11.06 0.15
C GLY A 66 2.94 -10.14 -0.28
N LEU A 67 1.71 -10.65 -0.31
CA LEU A 67 0.51 -9.84 -0.56
C LEU A 67 0.39 -8.70 0.46
N PHE A 68 0.60 -8.99 1.75
CA PHE A 68 0.58 -7.97 2.79
C PHE A 68 1.65 -6.90 2.55
N ARG A 69 2.92 -7.28 2.41
CA ARG A 69 4.04 -6.35 2.15
C ARG A 69 3.81 -5.53 0.87
N CYS A 70 3.36 -6.17 -0.21
CA CYS A 70 3.02 -5.49 -1.46
C CYS A 70 1.89 -4.49 -1.27
N SER A 71 0.86 -4.83 -0.49
CA SER A 71 -0.27 -3.94 -0.22
C SER A 71 0.16 -2.73 0.61
N ILE A 72 0.95 -2.93 1.67
CA ILE A 72 1.54 -1.83 2.45
C ILE A 72 2.35 -0.90 1.55
N ALA A 73 3.29 -1.46 0.77
CA ALA A 73 4.18 -0.68 -0.09
C ALA A 73 3.40 0.08 -1.18
N ALA A 74 2.42 -0.57 -1.80
CA ALA A 74 1.56 0.06 -2.81
C ALA A 74 0.73 1.19 -2.20
N THR A 75 0.14 1.01 -1.02
CA THR A 75 -0.64 2.06 -0.36
C THR A 75 0.23 3.28 -0.02
N VAL A 76 1.41 3.08 0.57
CA VAL A 76 2.35 4.19 0.87
C VAL A 76 2.76 4.91 -0.40
N PHE A 77 3.14 4.16 -1.45
CA PHE A 77 3.53 4.73 -2.73
C PHE A 77 2.42 5.58 -3.35
N HIS A 78 1.20 5.03 -3.44
CA HIS A 78 0.08 5.73 -4.08
C HIS A 78 -0.40 6.95 -3.28
N ILE A 79 -0.33 6.92 -1.93
CA ILE A 79 -0.60 8.11 -1.10
C ILE A 79 0.43 9.21 -1.38
N TRP A 80 1.71 8.86 -1.45
CA TRP A 80 2.78 9.81 -1.74
C TRP A 80 2.67 10.39 -3.17
N ASP A 81 2.42 9.52 -4.16
CA ASP A 81 2.19 9.90 -5.56
C ASP A 81 0.98 10.84 -5.69
N GLU A 82 -0.13 10.51 -5.03
CA GLU A 82 -1.33 11.35 -4.99
C GLU A 82 -1.04 12.74 -4.41
N ARG A 83 -0.33 12.80 -3.28
CA ARG A 83 0.07 14.07 -2.66
C ARG A 83 0.91 14.90 -3.63
N ASN A 84 1.84 14.29 -4.34
CA ASN A 84 2.68 14.99 -5.30
C ASN A 84 1.90 15.50 -6.51
N LYS A 85 1.01 14.68 -7.08
CA LYS A 85 0.15 15.10 -8.20
C LYS A 85 -0.72 16.30 -7.84
N ARG A 86 -1.28 16.33 -6.63
CA ARG A 86 -2.05 17.50 -6.19
C ARG A 86 -1.22 18.78 -6.10
N ILE A 87 0.07 18.67 -5.78
CA ILE A 87 0.98 19.82 -5.67
C ILE A 87 1.47 20.28 -7.04
N PHE A 88 1.86 19.35 -7.91
CA PHE A 88 2.56 19.68 -9.16
C PHE A 88 1.63 19.71 -10.38
N GLU A 89 0.52 18.99 -10.35
CA GLU A 89 -0.40 18.85 -11.49
C GLU A 89 -1.77 19.47 -11.21
N GLY A 90 -2.09 19.82 -9.95
CA GLY A 90 -3.35 20.47 -9.57
C GLY A 90 -4.59 19.58 -9.68
N HIS A 91 -4.42 18.29 -9.96
CA HIS A 91 -5.50 17.32 -10.05
C HIS A 91 -5.35 16.25 -8.97
N GLY A 92 -6.48 15.77 -8.44
CA GLY A 92 -6.51 14.77 -7.38
C GLY A 92 -7.54 13.67 -7.64
N ARG A 93 -7.19 12.44 -7.28
CA ARG A 93 -8.10 11.29 -7.28
C ARG A 93 -8.97 11.30 -6.03
N THR A 94 -10.20 10.85 -6.17
CA THR A 94 -11.03 10.47 -5.02
C THR A 94 -10.42 9.28 -4.29
N MET A 95 -10.79 9.09 -3.02
CA MET A 95 -10.34 7.94 -2.22
C MET A 95 -10.66 6.61 -2.90
N LYS A 96 -11.80 6.52 -3.59
CA LYS A 96 -12.22 5.32 -4.32
C LYS A 96 -11.38 5.04 -5.57
N GLN A 97 -10.99 6.08 -6.30
CA GLN A 97 -10.08 5.97 -7.43
C GLN A 97 -8.69 5.51 -6.98
N LEU A 98 -8.19 6.08 -5.88
CA LEU A 98 -6.90 5.67 -5.30
C LEU A 98 -6.93 4.23 -4.79
N GLU A 99 -8.00 3.83 -4.09
CA GLU A 99 -8.23 2.45 -3.66
C GLU A 99 -8.15 1.47 -4.83
N THR A 100 -8.83 1.79 -5.93
CA THR A 100 -8.84 0.95 -7.14
C THR A 100 -7.44 0.83 -7.74
N ALA A 101 -6.71 1.93 -7.83
CA ALA A 101 -5.34 1.94 -8.34
C ALA A 101 -4.38 1.10 -7.49
N ILE A 102 -4.50 1.17 -6.16
CA ILE A 102 -3.73 0.34 -5.23
C ILE A 102 -4.03 -1.13 -5.44
N LYS A 103 -5.32 -1.52 -5.44
CA LYS A 103 -5.74 -2.92 -5.63
C LYS A 103 -5.23 -3.49 -6.95
N TYR A 104 -5.31 -2.70 -8.02
CA TYR A 104 -4.80 -3.08 -9.34
C TYR A 104 -3.28 -3.29 -9.32
N THR A 105 -2.54 -2.37 -8.70
CA THR A 105 -1.08 -2.48 -8.53
C THR A 105 -0.69 -3.74 -7.78
N VAL A 106 -1.41 -4.05 -6.69
CA VAL A 106 -1.17 -5.26 -5.89
C VAL A 106 -1.48 -6.51 -6.70
N ALA A 107 -2.61 -6.55 -7.40
CA ALA A 107 -2.99 -7.69 -8.23
C ALA A 107 -1.94 -8.00 -9.31
N ILE A 108 -1.48 -6.98 -10.04
CA ILE A 108 -0.44 -7.14 -11.07
C ILE A 108 0.86 -7.66 -10.45
N LYS A 109 1.35 -7.03 -9.38
CA LYS A 109 2.61 -7.44 -8.74
C LYS A 109 2.53 -8.87 -8.17
N CYS A 110 1.39 -9.25 -7.61
CA CYS A 110 1.17 -10.61 -7.12
C CYS A 110 1.12 -11.62 -8.27
N LEU A 111 0.38 -11.33 -9.35
CA LEU A 111 0.34 -12.19 -10.54
C LEU A 111 1.72 -12.39 -11.14
N ALA A 112 2.50 -11.31 -11.30
CA ALA A 112 3.88 -11.39 -11.77
C ALA A 112 4.75 -12.27 -10.87
N SER A 113 4.66 -12.11 -9.54
CA SER A 113 5.43 -12.94 -8.61
C SER A 113 5.07 -14.43 -8.65
N VAL A 114 3.80 -14.76 -8.92
CA VAL A 114 3.34 -16.14 -9.08
C VAL A 114 3.86 -16.72 -10.40
N LEU A 115 3.80 -15.96 -11.50
CA LEU A 115 4.31 -16.40 -12.79
C LEU A 115 5.82 -16.65 -12.76
N SER A 116 6.61 -15.75 -12.15
CA SER A 116 8.05 -15.96 -11.97
C SER A 116 8.35 -17.19 -11.13
N SER A 117 7.65 -17.39 -10.02
CA SER A 117 7.84 -18.58 -9.16
C SER A 117 7.49 -19.88 -9.89
N SER A 118 6.43 -19.87 -10.71
CA SER A 118 6.05 -21.03 -11.52
C SER A 118 7.07 -21.35 -12.61
N HIS A 119 7.64 -20.32 -13.25
CA HIS A 119 8.71 -20.48 -14.23
C HIS A 119 9.94 -21.15 -13.60
N ASP A 120 10.38 -20.69 -12.42
CA ASP A 120 11.53 -21.25 -11.71
C ASP A 120 11.32 -22.73 -11.37
N ILE A 121 10.13 -23.12 -10.91
CA ILE A 121 9.78 -24.53 -10.62
C ILE A 121 9.85 -25.41 -11.88
N ILE A 122 9.34 -24.92 -13.01
CA ILE A 122 9.35 -25.66 -14.28
C ILE A 122 10.78 -25.82 -14.78
N VAL A 123 11.59 -24.76 -14.71
CA VAL A 123 13.01 -24.81 -15.10
C VAL A 123 13.79 -25.78 -14.22
N ASP A 124 13.58 -25.78 -12.90
CA ASP A 124 14.22 -26.73 -11.98
C ASP A 124 13.80 -28.17 -12.31
N ALA A 125 12.52 -28.41 -12.60
CA ALA A 125 12.00 -29.75 -12.94
C ALA A 125 12.51 -30.29 -14.29
N LEU A 126 12.81 -29.41 -15.25
CA LEU A 126 13.37 -29.79 -16.55
C LEU A 126 14.89 -30.05 -16.51
N ASN A 127 15.58 -29.46 -15.53
CA ASN A 127 17.03 -29.61 -15.34
C ASN A 127 17.40 -30.69 -14.31
N SER A 128 16.42 -31.44 -13.80
CA SER A 128 16.57 -32.56 -12.85
C SER A 128 16.47 -33.91 -13.55
#